data_AF-A0A3D9LJM9-F1
#
_entry.id   AF-A0A3D9LJM9-F1
#
_cell.length_a   1.000
_cell.length_b   1.000
_cell.length_c   1.000
_cell.angle_alpha   90.00
_cell.angle_beta   90.00
_cell.angle_gamma   90.00
#
_symmetry.space_group_name_H-M   'P 1'
#
loop_
_entity.id
_entity.type
_entity.pdbx_description
1 polymer ?
#
loop_
_entity_poly.entity_id
_entity_poly.type
_entity_poly.pdbx_seq_one_letter_code
_entity_poly.pdbx_strand_id
1 'polypeptide(L)'
;MPSTFGVRLAEERDRLGLTQGNISEWTGINRKTQSAYEKEQRYPDAGYLMTLLEHDFDVSYLLTGKRAPRYGAVDEQLLRSVFTIVETSISAAGHSMDVEKKAKLFALVYQTASETGQVDPLVAQKAIDLLS
;
A
#
# COMPACT_ATOMS: atom_id res chain seq x y z
N MET A 1 20.58 10.24 13.47
CA MET A 1 20.75 8.82 13.11
C MET A 1 19.47 8.36 12.42
N PRO A 2 19.52 7.47 11.42
CA PRO A 2 18.29 6.86 10.91
C PRO A 2 17.57 6.16 12.07
N SER A 3 16.23 6.22 12.10
CA SER A 3 15.45 5.52 13.14
C SER A 3 15.76 4.03 13.07
N THR A 4 15.71 3.36 14.21
CA THR A 4 16.00 1.93 14.27
C THR A 4 14.71 1.11 14.27
N PHE A 5 14.81 -0.20 14.08
CA PHE A 5 13.61 -1.07 14.06
C PHE A 5 12.81 -0.94 15.36
N GLY A 6 13.50 -0.96 16.51
CA GLY A 6 12.85 -0.85 17.82
C GLY A 6 12.12 0.48 18.01
N VAL A 7 12.75 1.59 17.60
CA VAL A 7 12.12 2.91 17.63
C VAL A 7 10.87 2.94 16.75
N ARG A 8 10.94 2.41 15.53
CA ARG A 8 9.78 2.36 14.63
C ARG A 8 8.66 1.47 15.14
N LEU A 9 9.00 0.39 15.84
CA LEU A 9 8.01 -0.48 16.48
C LEU A 9 7.26 0.24 17.60
N ALA A 10 7.98 1.02 18.42
CA ALA A 10 7.35 1.85 19.44
C ALA A 10 6.46 2.94 18.81
N GLU A 11 6.96 3.63 17.77
CA GLU A 11 6.19 4.62 17.02
C GLU A 11 4.91 4.04 16.41
N GLU A 12 4.97 2.83 15.84
CA GLU A 12 3.78 2.17 15.30
C GLU A 12 2.77 1.80 16.37
N ARG A 13 3.26 1.26 17.49
CA ARG A 13 2.41 0.95 18.63
C ARG A 13 1.71 2.22 19.15
N ASP A 14 2.46 3.32 19.27
CA ASP A 14 1.92 4.61 19.73
C ASP A 14 0.94 5.22 18.70
N ARG A 15 1.23 5.13 17.40
CA ARG A 15 0.32 5.57 16.31
C ARG A 15 -1.05 4.88 16.40
N LEU A 16 -1.05 3.60 16.77
CA LEU A 16 -2.27 2.80 16.93
C LEU A 16 -2.93 2.97 18.30
N GLY A 17 -2.35 3.77 19.21
CA GLY A 17 -2.90 3.98 20.55
C GLY A 17 -2.80 2.75 21.46
N LEU A 18 -1.84 1.87 21.21
CA LEU A 18 -1.73 0.58 21.87
C LEU A 18 -0.70 0.60 23.01
N THR A 19 -0.94 -0.24 24.02
CA THR A 19 0.05 -0.51 25.06
C THR A 19 0.91 -1.72 24.69
N GLN A 20 2.09 -1.86 25.30
CA GLN A 20 2.90 -3.09 25.17
C GLN A 20 2.16 -4.34 25.66
N GLY A 21 1.19 -4.17 26.58
CA GLY A 21 0.33 -5.24 27.05
C GLY A 21 -0.59 -5.78 25.95
N ASN A 22 -1.16 -4.89 25.12
CA ASN A 22 -2.03 -5.30 24.01
C ASN A 22 -1.27 -6.18 23.01
N ILE A 23 -0.04 -5.80 22.64
CA ILE A 23 0.79 -6.63 21.76
C ILE A 23 1.15 -7.98 22.40
N SER A 24 1.40 -7.98 23.71
CA SER A 24 1.69 -9.19 24.48
C SER A 24 0.51 -10.17 24.45
N GLU A 25 -0.73 -9.66 24.55
CA GLU A 25 -1.96 -10.46 24.47
C GLU A 25 -2.14 -11.13 23.09
N TRP A 26 -1.83 -10.42 22.00
CA TRP A 26 -2.01 -10.95 20.64
C TRP A 26 -0.94 -11.97 20.26
N THR A 27 0.31 -11.68 20.61
CA THR A 27 1.48 -12.47 20.18
C THR A 27 1.84 -13.57 21.17
N GLY A 28 1.24 -13.58 22.37
CA GLY A 28 1.56 -14.50 23.46
C GLY A 28 2.92 -14.27 24.11
N ILE A 29 3.68 -13.24 23.69
CA ILE A 29 4.94 -12.87 24.34
C ILE A 29 4.67 -12.10 25.62
N ASN A 30 5.67 -12.00 26.51
CA ASN A 30 5.55 -11.14 27.68
C ASN A 30 5.95 -9.67 27.36
N ARG A 31 5.50 -8.75 28.21
CA ARG A 31 5.79 -7.31 28.10
C ARG A 31 7.30 -6.98 28.10
N LYS A 32 8.12 -7.78 28.78
CA LYS A 32 9.58 -7.58 28.80
C LYS A 32 10.20 -7.89 27.43
N THR A 33 9.72 -8.94 26.75
CA THR A 33 10.10 -9.25 25.37
C THR A 33 9.73 -8.10 24.44
N GLN A 34 8.52 -7.57 24.55
CA GLN A 34 8.09 -6.40 23.76
C GLN A 34 9.01 -5.19 24.01
N SER A 35 9.32 -4.89 25.27
CA SER A 35 10.25 -3.79 25.60
C SER A 35 11.66 -4.05 25.08
N ALA A 36 12.11 -5.29 24.98
CA ALA A 36 13.42 -5.63 24.44
C ALA A 36 13.48 -5.39 22.92
N TYR A 37 12.39 -5.66 22.20
CA TYR A 37 12.26 -5.32 20.77
C TYR A 37 12.27 -3.82 20.55
N GLU A 38 11.48 -3.06 21.31
CA GLU A 38 11.41 -1.59 21.18
C GLU A 38 12.71 -0.88 21.56
N LYS A 39 13.53 -1.48 22.44
CA LYS A 39 14.86 -1.00 22.81
C LYS A 39 15.98 -1.56 21.95
N GLU A 40 15.65 -2.31 20.90
CA GLU A 40 16.61 -2.90 19.95
C GLU A 40 17.62 -3.85 20.59
N GLN A 41 17.26 -4.45 21.73
CA GLN A 41 18.09 -5.43 22.42
C GLN A 41 17.99 -6.82 21.77
N ARG A 42 16.91 -7.06 21.03
CA ARG A 42 16.64 -8.28 20.28
C ARG A 42 15.71 -7.93 19.12
N TYR A 43 15.73 -8.75 18.07
CA TYR A 43 14.79 -8.65 16.96
C TYR A 43 13.67 -9.69 17.09
N PRO A 44 12.42 -9.34 16.73
CA PRO A 44 11.33 -10.30 16.63
C PRO A 44 11.53 -11.27 15.46
N ASP A 45 10.85 -12.40 15.51
CA ASP A 45 10.78 -13.34 14.40
C ASP A 45 9.66 -12.96 13.41
N ALA A 46 9.58 -13.72 12.30
CA ALA A 46 8.56 -13.50 11.29
C ALA A 46 7.14 -13.76 11.80
N GLY A 47 6.94 -14.70 12.74
CA GLY A 47 5.60 -15.01 13.29
C GLY A 47 5.02 -13.85 14.10
N TYR A 48 5.87 -13.17 14.87
CA TYR A 48 5.51 -11.92 15.54
C TYR A 48 5.11 -10.84 14.53
N LEU A 49 5.87 -10.67 13.43
CA LEU A 49 5.55 -9.69 12.39
C LEU A 49 4.23 -10.02 11.66
N MET A 50 3.95 -11.30 11.43
CA MET A 50 2.68 -11.75 10.85
C MET A 50 1.50 -11.37 11.75
N THR A 51 1.64 -11.57 13.06
CA THR A 51 0.59 -11.17 14.02
C THR A 51 0.38 -9.65 14.01
N LEU A 52 1.46 -8.86 13.90
CA LEU A 52 1.33 -7.40 13.81
C LEU A 52 0.60 -6.92 12.55
N LEU A 53 0.78 -7.60 11.41
CA LEU A 53 0.04 -7.29 10.17
C LEU A 53 -1.47 -7.42 10.34
N GLU A 54 -1.92 -8.39 11.14
CA GLU A 54 -3.35 -8.59 11.44
C GLU A 54 -3.94 -7.46 12.31
N HIS A 55 -3.09 -6.64 12.92
CA HIS A 55 -3.45 -5.54 13.81
C HIS A 55 -3.05 -4.16 13.26
N ASP A 56 -3.06 -4.00 11.94
CA ASP A 56 -2.85 -2.71 11.24
C ASP A 56 -1.48 -2.05 11.45
N PHE A 57 -0.47 -2.81 11.89
CA PHE A 57 0.92 -2.33 11.89
C PHE A 57 1.47 -2.27 10.47
N ASP A 58 2.14 -1.18 10.15
CA ASP A 58 2.90 -1.00 8.91
C ASP A 58 4.26 -1.71 9.02
N VAL A 59 4.26 -3.04 8.81
CA VAL A 59 5.49 -3.85 8.87
C VAL A 59 6.52 -3.43 7.82
N SER A 60 6.07 -2.91 6.66
CA SER A 60 6.97 -2.35 5.66
C SER A 60 7.74 -1.15 6.22
N TYR A 61 7.07 -0.23 6.92
CA TYR A 61 7.73 0.86 7.64
C TYR A 61 8.67 0.34 8.73
N LEU A 62 8.27 -0.67 9.51
CA LEU A 62 9.15 -1.24 10.54
C LEU A 62 10.49 -1.72 9.95
N LEU A 63 10.46 -2.38 8.80
CA LEU A 63 11.65 -2.92 8.15
C LEU A 63 12.45 -1.87 7.37
N THR A 64 11.78 -0.96 6.66
CA THR A 64 12.43 -0.07 5.69
C THR A 64 12.63 1.36 6.18
N GLY A 65 11.92 1.77 7.24
CA GLY A 65 11.84 3.16 7.69
C GLY A 65 11.11 4.11 6.75
N LYS A 66 10.45 3.59 5.70
CA LYS A 66 9.68 4.38 4.75
C LYS A 66 8.20 4.06 4.90
N ARG A 67 7.38 5.08 5.16
CA ARG A 67 5.93 4.94 5.13
C ARG A 67 5.49 4.74 3.70
N ALA A 68 4.93 3.59 3.39
CA ALA A 68 4.13 3.49 2.18
C ALA A 68 2.87 4.36 2.39
N PRO A 69 2.42 5.11 1.38
CA PRO A 69 1.09 5.70 1.46
C PRO A 69 0.07 4.57 1.67
N ARG A 70 -1.02 4.82 2.41
CA ARG A 70 -2.02 3.81 2.81
C ARG A 70 -2.58 2.93 1.66
N TYR A 71 -2.40 3.36 0.41
CA TYR A 71 -2.83 2.64 -0.80
C TYR A 71 -1.69 2.41 -1.81
N GLY A 72 -0.43 2.45 -1.35
CA GLY A 72 0.74 2.50 -2.22
C GLY A 72 1.03 3.92 -2.73
N ALA A 73 2.25 4.15 -3.20
CA ALA A 73 2.57 5.40 -3.88
C ALA A 73 1.89 5.41 -5.24
N VAL A 74 0.96 6.35 -5.44
CA VAL A 74 0.44 6.63 -6.78
C VAL A 74 1.57 7.27 -7.56
N ASP A 75 2.13 6.54 -8.51
CA ASP A 75 3.03 7.12 -9.51
C ASP A 75 2.23 8.13 -10.35
N GLU A 76 2.50 9.41 -10.13
CA GLU A 76 1.85 10.52 -10.81
C GLU A 76 2.12 10.48 -12.33
N GLN A 77 3.33 10.11 -12.74
CA GLN A 77 3.71 10.06 -14.14
C GLN A 77 2.99 8.91 -14.86
N LEU A 78 2.85 7.77 -14.19
CA LEU A 78 2.04 6.67 -14.67
C LEU A 78 0.57 7.07 -14.78
N LEU A 79 0.03 7.72 -13.74
CA LEU A 79 -1.36 8.18 -13.73
C LEU A 79 -1.64 9.16 -14.89
N ARG A 80 -0.74 10.12 -15.14
CA ARG A 80 -0.83 11.03 -16.29
C ARG A 80 -0.81 10.29 -17.62
N SER A 81 -0.01 9.23 -17.74
CA SER A 81 0.06 8.40 -18.95
C SER A 81 -1.26 7.65 -19.17
N VAL A 82 -1.84 7.09 -18.10
CA VAL A 82 -3.17 6.46 -18.13
C VAL A 82 -4.25 7.47 -18.54
N PHE A 83 -4.26 8.67 -17.95
CA PHE A 83 -5.15 9.78 -18.35
C PHE A 83 -5.06 10.06 -19.84
N THR A 84 -3.85 10.23 -20.35
CA THR A 84 -3.64 10.56 -21.77
C THR A 84 -4.16 9.47 -22.71
N ILE A 85 -3.84 8.20 -22.41
CA ILE A 85 -4.21 7.07 -23.28
C ILE A 85 -5.73 6.86 -23.29
N VAL A 86 -6.37 6.86 -22.12
CA VAL A 86 -7.82 6.63 -22.00
C VAL A 86 -8.61 7.76 -22.66
N GLU A 87 -8.26 9.03 -22.41
CA GLU A 87 -8.96 10.17 -23.03
C GLU A 87 -8.82 10.17 -24.56
N THR A 88 -7.62 9.85 -25.06
CA THR A 88 -7.38 9.75 -26.51
C THR A 88 -8.21 8.63 -27.13
N SER A 89 -8.30 7.49 -26.45
CA SER A 89 -9.02 6.31 -26.95
C SER A 89 -10.54 6.48 -26.90
N ILE A 90 -11.08 7.10 -25.84
CA ILE A 90 -12.50 7.48 -25.76
C ILE A 90 -12.86 8.45 -26.91
N SER A 91 -12.01 9.46 -27.12
CA SER A 91 -12.20 10.45 -28.19
C SER A 91 -12.16 9.80 -29.58
N ALA A 92 -11.22 8.88 -29.81
CA ALA A 92 -11.07 8.16 -31.08
C ALA A 92 -12.21 7.18 -31.35
N ALA A 93 -12.76 6.55 -30.31
CA ALA A 93 -13.88 5.64 -30.42
C ALA A 93 -15.22 6.38 -30.66
N GLY A 94 -15.27 7.70 -30.51
CA GLY A 94 -16.50 8.49 -30.66
C GLY A 94 -17.57 8.19 -29.60
N HIS A 95 -17.18 7.59 -28.48
CA HIS A 95 -18.10 7.23 -27.40
C HIS A 95 -18.16 8.34 -26.33
N SER A 96 -19.36 8.66 -25.88
CA SER A 96 -19.56 9.46 -24.66
C SER A 96 -19.71 8.49 -23.49
N MET A 97 -18.81 8.57 -22.51
CA MET A 97 -18.88 7.79 -21.27
C MET A 97 -19.33 8.68 -20.12
N ASP A 98 -20.19 8.16 -19.26
CA ASP A 98 -20.48 8.81 -17.98
C ASP A 98 -19.26 8.76 -17.04
N VAL A 99 -19.28 9.61 -16.01
CA VAL A 99 -18.18 9.74 -15.05
C VAL A 99 -17.89 8.44 -14.31
N GLU A 100 -18.90 7.61 -14.06
CA GLU A 100 -18.75 6.38 -13.31
C GLU A 100 -18.00 5.30 -14.11
N LYS A 101 -18.40 5.09 -15.37
CA LYS A 101 -17.71 4.16 -16.29
C LYS A 101 -16.29 4.63 -16.57
N LYS A 102 -16.10 5.94 -16.73
CA LYS A 102 -14.80 6.56 -16.96
C LYS A 102 -13.85 6.37 -15.76
N ALA A 103 -14.34 6.54 -14.54
CA ALA A 103 -13.58 6.29 -13.32
C ALA A 103 -13.16 4.81 -13.17
N LYS A 104 -14.07 3.87 -13.48
CA LYS A 104 -13.77 2.43 -13.46
C LYS A 104 -12.67 2.07 -14.47
N LEU A 105 -12.75 2.64 -15.67
CA LEU A 105 -11.75 2.45 -16.71
C LEU A 105 -10.37 2.97 -16.27
N PHE A 106 -10.33 4.18 -15.70
CA PHE A 106 -9.09 4.75 -15.14
C PHE A 106 -8.47 3.86 -14.07
N ALA A 107 -9.27 3.38 -13.12
CA ALA A 107 -8.79 2.52 -12.05
C ALA A 107 -8.23 1.19 -12.59
N LEU A 108 -8.91 0.55 -13.54
CA LEU A 108 -8.48 -0.72 -14.13
C LEU A 108 -7.17 -0.60 -14.91
N VAL A 109 -7.05 0.42 -15.76
CA VAL A 109 -5.82 0.65 -16.54
C VAL A 109 -4.66 1.05 -15.62
N TYR A 110 -4.91 1.82 -14.57
CA TYR A 110 -3.89 2.18 -13.60
C TYR A 110 -3.40 0.96 -12.79
N GLN A 111 -4.31 0.09 -12.36
CA GLN A 111 -3.96 -1.11 -11.60
C GLN A 111 -3.12 -2.09 -12.43
N THR A 112 -3.48 -2.31 -13.69
CA THR A 112 -2.70 -3.17 -14.61
C THR A 112 -1.34 -2.56 -14.95
N ALA A 113 -1.28 -1.23 -15.10
CA ALA A 113 -0.03 -0.53 -15.36
C ALA A 113 0.88 -0.45 -14.13
N SER A 114 0.33 -0.41 -12.91
CA SER A 114 1.13 -0.36 -11.68
C SER A 114 1.84 -1.68 -11.36
N GLU A 115 1.32 -2.81 -11.85
CA GLU A 115 1.95 -4.12 -11.75
C GLU A 115 3.17 -4.27 -12.69
N THR A 116 3.14 -3.60 -13.85
CA THR A 116 4.15 -3.75 -14.92
C THR A 116 5.06 -2.54 -15.09
N GLY A 117 4.70 -1.39 -14.52
CA GLY A 117 5.39 -0.11 -14.69
C GLY A 117 5.18 0.53 -16.07
N GLN A 118 4.33 -0.04 -16.92
CA GLN A 118 4.05 0.45 -18.28
C GLN A 118 2.54 0.44 -18.57
N VAL A 119 2.07 1.44 -19.31
CA VAL A 119 0.68 1.45 -19.78
C VAL A 119 0.62 0.76 -21.14
N ASP A 120 -0.09 -0.36 -21.24
CA ASP A 120 -0.34 -1.05 -22.52
C ASP A 120 -1.58 -0.45 -23.21
N PRO A 121 -1.42 0.18 -24.40
CA PRO A 121 -2.55 0.74 -25.14
C PRO A 121 -3.62 -0.28 -25.53
N LEU A 122 -3.25 -1.57 -25.72
CA LEU A 122 -4.21 -2.62 -26.05
C LEU A 122 -5.13 -2.96 -24.87
N VAL A 123 -4.63 -2.84 -23.64
CA VAL A 123 -5.43 -3.03 -22.42
C VAL A 123 -6.46 -1.91 -22.30
N ALA A 124 -6.05 -0.67 -22.55
CA ALA A 124 -6.97 0.47 -22.56
C ALA A 124 -8.06 0.32 -23.63
N GLN A 125 -7.70 -0.11 -24.84
CA GLN A 125 -8.68 -0.32 -25.92
C GLN A 125 -9.68 -1.44 -25.58
N LYS A 126 -9.20 -2.60 -25.14
CA LYS A 126 -10.08 -3.71 -24.73
C LYS A 126 -11.01 -3.33 -23.58
N ALA A 127 -10.51 -2.56 -22.62
CA ALA A 127 -11.30 -2.11 -21.48
C ALA A 127 -12.39 -1.11 -21.90
N ILE A 128 -12.13 -0.27 -22.92
CA ILE A 128 -13.15 0.57 -23.54
C ILE A 128 -14.20 -0.29 -24.21
N ASP A 129 -13.79 -1.24 -25.05
CA ASP A 129 -14.72 -2.11 -25.80
C ASP A 129 -15.64 -2.95 -24.89
N LEU A 130 -15.19 -3.27 -23.66
CA LEU A 130 -15.97 -3.98 -22.64
C LEU A 130 -16.98 -3.11 -21.88
N LEU A 131 -16.83 -1.78 -21.91
CA LEU A 131 -17.64 -0.82 -21.15
C LEU A 131 -18.59 0.01 -22.03
N SER A 132 -18.39 -0.04 -23.35
CA SER A 132 -19.31 0.41 -24.41
C SER A 132 -20.62 -0.39 -24.39
#